data_AF-A0A8T3LFC7-F1
#
_entry.id   AF-A0A8T3LFC7-F1
#
_cell.length_a   1.000
_cell.length_b   1.000
_cell.length_c   1.000
_cell.angle_alpha   90.00
_cell.angle_beta   90.00
_cell.angle_gamma   90.00
#
_symmetry.space_group_name_H-M   'P 1'
#
loop_
_entity.id
_entity.type
_entity.pdbx_description
1 polymer ?
#
loop_
_entity_poly.entity_id
_entity_poly.type
_entity_poly.pdbx_seq_one_letter_code
_entity_poly.pdbx_strand_id
1 'polypeptide(L)'
;YTLKAQVSQTNGQVSTKTAESKFVADDKNAVLTASSDMQSLVADGKSTAKLAVTLMSANNPVGGNMWVDIQTPEGVTEKDYQFLPSKNDHFVSGKIIRTFSTSKPGVYTFTFNALTYGGYEMKPVTVT
;
A
#
# COMPACT_ATOMS: atom_id res chain seq x y z
N TYR A 1 28.01 3.54 3.10
CA TYR A 1 28.73 4.50 3.94
C TYR A 1 29.61 3.75 4.93
N THR A 2 30.73 4.34 5.33
CA THR A 2 31.69 3.71 6.25
C THR A 2 31.76 4.54 7.51
N LEU A 3 31.46 3.92 8.65
CA LEU A 3 31.61 4.53 9.96
C LEU A 3 32.97 4.11 10.53
N LYS A 4 33.79 5.10 10.85
CA LYS A 4 35.09 4.89 11.48
C LYS A 4 35.07 5.52 12.87
N ALA A 5 35.27 4.68 13.89
CA ALA A 5 35.46 5.14 15.25
C ALA A 5 36.93 5.01 15.64
N GLN A 6 37.48 6.08 16.23
CA GLN A 6 38.84 6.12 16.76
C GLN A 6 38.76 6.52 18.24
N VAL A 7 39.43 5.74 19.08
CA VAL A 7 39.58 6.04 20.51
C VAL A 7 41.06 6.24 20.79
N SER A 8 41.40 7.42 21.28
CA SER A 8 42.76 7.76 21.74
C SER A 8 42.76 7.84 23.26
N GLN A 9 43.64 7.08 23.88
CA GLN A 9 43.86 7.10 25.33
C GLN A 9 44.99 8.07 25.69
N THR A 10 44.96 8.60 26.91
CA THR A 10 45.98 9.54 27.42
C THR A 10 47.38 8.94 27.54
N ASN A 11 47.50 7.61 27.52
CA ASN A 11 48.78 6.89 27.47
C ASN A 11 49.34 6.74 26.04
N GLY A 12 48.74 7.40 25.05
CA GLY A 12 49.17 7.35 23.64
C GLY A 12 48.67 6.15 22.86
N GLN A 13 47.92 5.22 23.47
CA GLN A 13 47.34 4.09 22.76
C GLN A 13 46.15 4.55 21.90
N VAL A 14 46.14 4.15 20.63
CA VAL A 14 45.07 4.43 19.69
C VAL A 14 44.45 3.12 19.22
N SER A 15 43.13 3.02 19.32
CA SER A 15 42.36 1.92 18.74
C SER A 15 41.41 2.45 17.68
N THR A 16 41.30 1.73 16.56
CA THR A 16 40.43 2.10 15.44
C THR A 16 39.56 0.90 15.08
N LYS A 17 38.26 1.14 14.91
CA LYS A 17 37.33 0.14 14.39
C LYS A 17 36.52 0.72 13.25
N THR A 18 36.40 -0.06 12.19
CA THR A 18 35.62 0.30 11.00
C THR A 18 34.41 -0.60 10.93
N ALA A 19 33.25 0.01 10.68
CA ALA A 19 32.03 -0.71 10.33
C ALA A 19 31.56 -0.22 8.96
N GLU A 20 31.28 -1.16 8.08
CA GLU A 20 30.71 -0.86 6.77
C GLU A 20 29.19 -1.00 6.86
N SER A 21 28.49 0.03 6.36
CA SER A 21 27.05 0.00 6.19
C SER A 21 26.72 0.19 4.71
N LYS A 22 26.06 -0.79 4.10
CA LYS A 22 25.61 -0.69 2.72
C LYS A 22 24.14 -0.26 2.73
N PHE A 23 23.87 0.91 2.17
CA PHE A 23 22.51 1.31 1.84
C PHE A 23 22.34 1.01 0.36
N VAL A 24 21.43 0.09 0.07
CA VAL A 24 21.03 -0.21 -1.29
C VAL A 24 19.79 0.63 -1.53
N ALA A 25 19.86 1.58 -2.48
CA ALA A 25 18.65 2.16 -3.03
C ALA A 25 17.92 1.01 -3.73
N ASP A 26 16.70 0.69 -3.28
CA ASP A 26 15.91 -0.36 -3.90
C ASP A 26 15.52 0.10 -5.30
N ASP A 27 16.26 -0.40 -6.30
CA ASP A 27 16.06 -0.21 -7.73
C ASP A 27 14.91 -1.08 -8.27
N LYS A 28 14.23 -1.82 -7.39
CA LYS A 28 13.00 -2.54 -7.70
C LYS A 28 11.82 -1.61 -7.45
N ASN A 29 11.17 -1.23 -8.53
CA ASN A 29 9.84 -0.63 -8.46
C ASN A 29 8.94 -1.57 -7.67
N ALA A 30 8.35 -1.08 -6.58
CA ALA A 30 7.31 -1.82 -5.89
C ALA A 30 6.21 -2.23 -6.90
N VAL A 31 5.42 -3.23 -6.56
CA VAL A 31 4.30 -3.67 -7.38
C VAL A 31 3.05 -3.53 -6.54
N LEU A 32 2.12 -2.72 -7.03
CA LEU A 32 0.77 -2.64 -6.52
C LEU A 32 -0.03 -3.80 -7.13
N THR A 33 -0.78 -4.53 -6.31
CA THR A 33 -1.74 -5.53 -6.76
C THR A 33 -3.03 -5.38 -5.97
N ALA A 34 -4.16 -5.73 -6.59
CA ALA A 34 -5.46 -5.72 -5.94
C ALA A 34 -6.30 -6.92 -6.41
N SER A 35 -7.11 -7.46 -5.52
CA SER A 35 -8.01 -8.59 -5.80
C SER A 35 -9.26 -8.51 -4.92
N SER A 36 -10.39 -8.98 -5.43
CA SER A 36 -11.58 -9.23 -4.61
C SER A 36 -11.69 -10.70 -4.23
N ASP A 37 -12.31 -10.98 -3.08
CA ASP A 37 -12.72 -12.34 -2.68
C ASP A 37 -13.94 -12.85 -3.46
N MET A 38 -14.66 -11.99 -4.17
CA MET A 38 -15.80 -12.35 -5.00
C MET A 38 -15.95 -11.45 -6.22
N GLN A 39 -16.54 -11.98 -7.30
CA GLN A 39 -16.82 -11.22 -8.52
C GLN A 39 -18.25 -10.67 -8.60
N SER A 40 -19.12 -11.06 -7.66
CA SER A 40 -20.51 -10.61 -7.64
C SER A 40 -21.03 -10.56 -6.21
N LEU A 41 -21.80 -9.51 -5.92
CA LEU A 41 -22.38 -9.24 -4.60
C LEU A 41 -23.87 -8.94 -4.74
N VAL A 42 -24.67 -9.36 -3.77
CA VAL A 42 -26.08 -8.94 -3.67
C VAL A 42 -26.14 -7.49 -3.20
N ALA A 43 -26.81 -6.62 -3.96
CA ALA A 43 -26.94 -5.20 -3.64
C ALA A 43 -28.01 -4.91 -2.57
N ASP A 44 -27.87 -5.48 -1.38
CA ASP A 44 -28.80 -5.35 -0.24
C ASP A 44 -28.34 -4.34 0.84
N GLY A 45 -27.20 -3.68 0.61
CA GLY A 45 -26.56 -2.77 1.56
C GLY A 45 -25.90 -3.44 2.78
N LYS A 46 -25.90 -4.78 2.86
CA LYS A 46 -25.43 -5.56 4.02
C LYS A 46 -24.35 -6.57 3.64
N SER A 47 -24.55 -7.26 2.52
CA SER A 47 -23.58 -8.15 1.91
C SER A 47 -22.31 -7.35 1.61
N THR A 48 -21.15 -7.96 1.82
CA THR A 48 -19.87 -7.29 1.63
C THR A 48 -18.92 -8.08 0.74
N ALA A 49 -18.13 -7.36 -0.05
CA ALA A 49 -16.96 -7.87 -0.75
C ALA A 49 -15.69 -7.36 -0.06
N LYS A 50 -14.66 -8.20 0.07
CA LYS A 50 -13.34 -7.80 0.56
C LYS A 50 -12.40 -7.60 -0.60
N LEU A 51 -11.72 -6.46 -0.60
CA LEU A 51 -10.73 -6.07 -1.58
C LEU A 51 -9.37 -6.06 -0.88
N ALA A 52 -8.51 -7.02 -1.23
CA ALA A 52 -7.14 -7.08 -0.74
C ALA A 52 -6.24 -6.30 -1.70
N VAL A 53 -5.45 -5.38 -1.15
CA VAL A 53 -4.48 -4.56 -1.89
C VAL A 53 -3.12 -4.77 -1.28
N THR A 54 -2.10 -5.04 -2.10
CA THR A 54 -0.73 -5.21 -1.62
C THR A 54 0.25 -4.36 -2.40
N LEU A 55 1.28 -3.89 -1.71
CA LEU A 55 2.38 -3.10 -2.25
C LEU A 55 3.70 -3.75 -1.82
N MET A 56 4.35 -4.42 -2.77
CA MET A 56 5.49 -5.29 -2.51
C MET A 56 6.65 -4.98 -3.45
N SER A 57 7.87 -4.88 -2.93
CA SER A 57 9.09 -4.90 -3.73
C SER A 57 9.70 -6.30 -3.64
N ALA A 58 9.58 -7.08 -4.71
CA ALA A 58 9.79 -8.52 -4.67
C ALA A 58 8.99 -9.16 -3.52
N ASN A 59 9.66 -9.72 -2.50
CA ASN A 59 9.02 -10.33 -1.33
C ASN A 59 8.98 -9.41 -0.10
N ASN A 60 9.44 -8.16 -0.24
CA ASN A 60 9.52 -7.22 0.86
C ASN A 60 8.30 -6.28 0.86
N PRO A 61 7.62 -6.12 2.01
CA PRO A 61 6.52 -5.16 2.11
C PRO A 61 7.05 -3.74 1.98
N VAL A 62 6.33 -2.91 1.24
CA VAL A 62 6.66 -1.49 1.05
C VAL A 62 5.60 -0.64 1.74
N GLY A 63 6.05 0.34 2.51
CA GLY A 63 5.18 1.34 3.11
C GLY A 63 4.77 2.42 2.11
N GLY A 64 3.63 3.05 2.35
CA GLY A 64 3.12 4.11 1.50
C GLY A 64 1.66 4.43 1.79
N ASN A 65 1.11 5.34 1.01
CA ASN A 65 -0.29 5.70 1.04
C ASN A 65 -1.02 5.07 -0.15
N MET A 66 -2.30 4.78 0.03
CA MET A 66 -3.21 4.29 -0.99
C MET A 66 -4.46 5.18 -1.03
N TRP A 67 -4.97 5.42 -2.23
CA TRP A 67 -6.32 5.93 -2.42
C TRP A 67 -7.06 5.14 -3.50
N VAL A 68 -8.37 5.10 -3.41
CA VAL A 68 -9.23 4.45 -4.40
C VAL A 68 -10.14 5.46 -5.09
N ASP A 69 -10.20 5.36 -6.41
CA ASP A 69 -11.23 5.98 -7.24
C ASP A 69 -12.32 4.94 -7.52
N ILE A 70 -13.57 5.29 -7.25
CA ILE A 70 -14.71 4.39 -7.43
C ILE A 70 -15.57 4.92 -8.56
N GLN A 71 -15.59 4.21 -9.69
CA GLN A 71 -16.55 4.45 -10.75
C GLN A 71 -17.82 3.66 -10.46
N THR A 72 -18.92 4.39 -10.31
CA THR A 72 -20.22 3.82 -9.97
C THR A 72 -21.11 3.66 -11.21
N PRO A 73 -22.13 2.80 -11.14
CA PRO A 73 -23.22 2.78 -12.12
C PRO A 73 -23.96 4.13 -12.18
N GLU A 74 -24.67 4.36 -13.28
CA GLU A 74 -25.50 5.55 -13.45
C GLU A 74 -26.54 5.69 -12.33
N GLY A 75 -26.72 6.91 -11.82
CA GLY A 75 -27.70 7.21 -10.76
C GLY A 75 -27.33 6.74 -9.35
N VAL A 76 -26.17 6.10 -9.17
CA VAL A 76 -25.62 5.74 -7.86
C VAL A 76 -24.82 6.90 -7.28
N THR A 77 -25.02 7.20 -6.00
CA THR A 77 -24.22 8.19 -5.27
C THR A 77 -23.55 7.61 -4.03
N GLU A 78 -22.68 8.36 -3.36
CA GLU A 78 -21.94 7.86 -2.19
C GLU A 78 -22.82 7.43 -1.01
N LYS A 79 -24.09 7.85 -0.97
CA LYS A 79 -25.05 7.39 0.06
C LYS A 79 -25.50 5.95 -0.14
N ASP A 80 -25.33 5.42 -1.35
CA ASP A 80 -25.88 4.13 -1.76
C ASP A 80 -24.90 2.98 -1.53
N TYR A 81 -23.62 3.28 -1.24
CA TYR A 81 -22.57 2.29 -0.99
C TYR A 81 -21.71 2.67 0.22
N GLN A 82 -21.01 1.67 0.76
CA GLN A 82 -20.02 1.87 1.81
C GLN A 82 -18.67 1.35 1.36
N PHE A 83 -17.61 2.09 1.68
CA PHE A 83 -16.23 1.68 1.45
C PHE A 83 -15.41 1.91 2.72
N LEU A 84 -15.09 0.82 3.42
CA LEU A 84 -14.46 0.87 4.74
C LEU A 84 -13.03 0.31 4.74
N PRO A 85 -12.18 0.77 5.67
CA PRO A 85 -12.40 1.86 6.64
C PRO A 85 -12.43 3.26 6.01
N SER A 86 -11.67 3.50 4.93
CA SER A 86 -11.63 4.78 4.23
C SER A 86 -11.16 4.60 2.79
N LYS A 87 -11.48 5.58 1.92
CA LYS A 87 -10.97 5.62 0.55
C LYS A 87 -9.47 5.91 0.50
N ASN A 88 -8.93 6.61 1.50
CA ASN A 88 -7.53 7.01 1.60
C ASN A 88 -6.94 6.52 2.92
N ASP A 89 -5.77 5.88 2.86
CA ASP A 89 -5.13 5.28 4.03
C ASP A 89 -3.66 4.96 3.74
N HIS A 90 -2.99 4.29 4.67
CA HIS A 90 -1.62 3.84 4.56
C HIS A 90 -1.51 2.32 4.60
N PHE A 91 -0.46 1.80 3.94
CA PHE A 91 -0.16 0.37 3.97
C PHE A 91 0.43 -0.03 5.32
N VAL A 92 -0.11 -1.10 5.90
CA VAL A 92 0.47 -1.75 7.08
C VAL A 92 1.20 -2.99 6.60
N SER A 93 2.52 -2.97 6.67
CA SER A 93 3.38 -4.06 6.15
C SER A 93 3.04 -4.42 4.69
N GLY A 94 2.91 -3.40 3.84
CA GLY A 94 2.63 -3.57 2.41
C GLY A 94 1.24 -4.13 2.11
N LYS A 95 0.32 -4.13 3.06
CA LYS A 95 -1.02 -4.71 2.90
C LYS A 95 -2.11 -3.78 3.40
N ILE A 96 -3.23 -3.84 2.70
CA ILE A 96 -4.48 -3.19 3.05
C ILE A 96 -5.64 -4.12 2.69
N ILE A 97 -6.68 -4.14 3.53
CA ILE A 97 -7.95 -4.77 3.21
C ILE A 97 -9.03 -3.68 3.23
N ARG A 98 -9.92 -3.73 2.25
CA ARG A 98 -11.11 -2.89 2.15
C ARG A 98 -12.36 -3.73 2.10
N THR A 99 -13.43 -3.16 2.62
CA THR A 99 -14.75 -3.76 2.57
C THR A 99 -15.66 -2.85 1.77
N PHE A 100 -16.34 -3.41 0.78
CA PHE A 100 -17.32 -2.73 -0.03
C PHE A 100 -18.70 -3.35 0.15
N SER A 101 -19.74 -2.52 0.27
CA SER A 101 -21.15 -2.91 0.19
C SER A 101 -21.94 -1.88 -0.60
N THR A 102 -23.06 -2.30 -1.20
CA THR A 102 -23.94 -1.39 -1.92
C THR A 102 -25.40 -1.82 -1.83
N SER A 103 -26.30 -0.85 -1.90
CA SER A 103 -27.75 -1.00 -1.99
C SER A 103 -28.28 -0.84 -3.43
N LYS A 104 -27.39 -0.55 -4.39
CA LYS A 104 -27.73 -0.32 -5.80
C LYS A 104 -27.02 -1.32 -6.71
N PRO A 105 -27.75 -2.07 -7.55
CA PRO A 105 -27.15 -3.03 -8.47
C PRO A 105 -26.37 -2.30 -9.57
N GLY A 106 -25.43 -3.02 -10.18
CA GLY A 106 -24.63 -2.55 -11.30
C GLY A 106 -23.17 -2.95 -11.16
N VAL A 107 -22.35 -2.51 -12.11
CA VAL A 107 -20.91 -2.78 -12.15
C VAL A 107 -20.18 -1.63 -11.47
N TYR A 108 -19.40 -1.94 -10.43
CA TYR A 108 -18.54 -0.98 -9.75
C TYR A 108 -17.11 -1.25 -10.16
N THR A 109 -16.35 -0.20 -10.47
CA THR A 109 -14.94 -0.35 -10.83
C THR A 109 -14.10 0.43 -9.82
N PHE A 110 -13.19 -0.27 -9.16
CA PHE A 110 -12.28 0.28 -8.16
C PHE A 110 -10.90 0.44 -8.79
N THR A 111 -10.40 1.66 -8.86
CA THR A 111 -9.02 1.93 -9.28
C THR A 111 -8.20 2.29 -8.06
N PHE A 112 -7.31 1.39 -7.66
CA PHE A 112 -6.39 1.57 -6.56
C PHE A 112 -5.12 2.26 -7.04
N ASN A 113 -4.77 3.35 -6.38
CA ASN A 113 -3.57 4.12 -6.62
C ASN A 113 -2.69 4.08 -5.37
N ALA A 114 -1.38 4.19 -5.54
CA ALA A 114 -0.46 4.19 -4.41
C ALA A 114 0.74 5.12 -4.62
N LEU A 115 1.22 5.67 -3.51
CA LEU A 115 2.45 6.44 -3.40
C LEU A 115 3.31 5.80 -2.30
N THR A 116 4.52 5.35 -2.64
CA THR A 116 5.46 4.80 -1.65
C THR A 116 5.94 5.91 -0.70
N TYR A 117 6.42 5.58 0.50
CA TYR A 117 7.08 6.58 1.38
C TYR A 117 8.38 7.14 0.79
N GLY A 118 8.93 6.51 -0.25
CA GLY A 118 10.00 7.05 -1.07
C GLY A 118 9.56 8.10 -2.10
N GLY A 119 8.26 8.40 -2.19
CA GLY A 119 7.70 9.39 -3.11
C GLY A 119 7.47 8.87 -4.54
N TYR A 120 7.63 7.57 -4.77
CA TYR A 120 7.36 6.97 -6.09
C TYR A 120 5.88 6.65 -6.25
N GLU A 121 5.28 7.19 -7.31
CA GLU A 121 3.94 6.83 -7.74
C GLU A 121 3.94 5.44 -8.38
N MET A 122 2.93 4.66 -8.04
CA MET A 122 2.76 3.32 -8.56
C MET A 122 1.78 3.31 -9.72
N LYS A 123 1.97 2.37 -10.66
CA LYS A 123 0.95 2.10 -11.68
C LYS A 123 -0.36 1.69 -10.97
N PRO A 124 -1.50 2.34 -11.28
CA PRO A 124 -2.78 1.98 -10.68
C PRO A 124 -3.23 0.56 -11.07
N VAL A 125 -4.05 -0.05 -10.22
CA VAL A 125 -4.66 -1.38 -10.47
C VAL A 125 -6.16 -1.31 -10.33
N THR A 126 -6.86 -1.93 -11.26
CA THR A 126 -8.32 -1.93 -11.32
C THR A 126 -8.91 -3.29 -10.91
N VAL A 127 -10.02 -3.25 -10.16
CA VAL A 127 -10.86 -4.40 -9.82
C VAL A 127 -12.31 -4.07 -10.21
N THR A 128 -13.03 -5.05 -10.76
CA THR A 128 -14.44 -4.95 -11.18
C THR A 128 -15.26 -6.04 -10.51
#